data_AF-A0A495D264-F1
#
_entry.id   AF-A0A495D264-F1
#
_cell.length_a   1.000
_cell.length_b   1.000
_cell.length_c   1.000
_cell.angle_alpha   90.00
_cell.angle_beta   90.00
_cell.angle_gamma   90.00
#
_symmetry.space_group_name_H-M   'P 1'
#
loop_
_entity.id
_entity.type
_entity.pdbx_description
1 polymer ?
#
loop_
_entity_poly.entity_id
_entity_poly.type
_entity_poly.pdbx_seq_one_letter_code
_entity_poly.pdbx_strand_id
1 'polypeptide(L)'
;MLTSLLVSLVLSLGRAGEGEEMVLGQTTDYHTSLIALSGHDFYGLQIAVRRHRPCQVRAFFHDAPPRAAQYCFGRVTQRHVTEAGSGILDAGERVNGVAACFTAADRVGAVRLYTFSGEAVTARVGNCVTEFRTVWCERGWTVQGLQLYFDRPAGGLSHASLVGMRPLCVDSA
;
A
#
# COMPACT_ATOMS: atom_id res chain seq x y z
N MET A 1 -27.74 -54.39 -3.19
CA MET A 1 -27.30 -54.12 -1.81
C MET A 1 -25.78 -53.93 -1.83
N LEU A 2 -25.30 -52.69 -1.71
CA LEU A 2 -24.25 -52.28 -0.77
C LEU A 2 -24.03 -50.77 -0.95
N THR A 3 -24.55 -50.05 0.03
CA THR A 3 -24.23 -48.68 0.42
C THR A 3 -22.73 -48.53 0.74
N SER A 4 -22.09 -47.42 0.33
CA SER A 4 -20.92 -46.81 0.98
C SER A 4 -20.63 -45.46 0.29
N LEU A 5 -21.22 -44.37 0.80
CA LEU A 5 -20.63 -43.39 1.73
C LEU A 5 -19.89 -42.25 1.02
N LEU A 6 -20.65 -41.16 0.85
CA LEU A 6 -20.17 -39.80 0.66
C LEU A 6 -19.23 -39.40 1.80
N VAL A 7 -18.07 -38.84 1.46
CA VAL A 7 -17.40 -37.84 2.29
C VAL A 7 -17.07 -36.65 1.40
N SER A 8 -18.03 -35.74 1.33
CA SER A 8 -17.85 -34.38 0.80
C SER A 8 -16.96 -33.61 1.76
N LEU A 9 -15.66 -33.54 1.48
CA LEU A 9 -14.78 -32.57 2.15
C LEU A 9 -14.87 -31.23 1.43
N VAL A 10 -16.01 -30.56 1.57
CA VAL A 10 -16.10 -29.13 1.27
C VAL A 10 -15.41 -28.42 2.44
N LEU A 11 -14.12 -28.15 2.28
CA LEU A 11 -13.42 -27.19 3.11
C LEU A 11 -14.00 -25.80 2.80
N SER A 12 -15.07 -25.46 3.50
CA SER A 12 -15.51 -24.09 3.69
C SER A 12 -14.43 -23.36 4.50
N LEU A 13 -13.38 -22.90 3.81
CA LEU A 13 -12.46 -21.88 4.30
C LEU A 13 -13.23 -20.57 4.36
N GLY A 14 -13.89 -20.37 5.50
CA GLY A 14 -14.57 -19.15 5.87
C GLY A 14 -13.65 -17.95 5.73
N ARG A 15 -14.21 -16.94 5.06
CA ARG A 15 -13.78 -15.57 4.82
C ARG A 15 -13.12 -14.92 6.05
N ALA A 16 -12.01 -14.20 5.86
CA ALA A 16 -11.61 -13.09 6.73
C ALA A 16 -10.44 -12.31 6.10
N GLY A 17 -10.81 -11.20 5.45
CA GLY A 17 -9.98 -10.30 4.64
C GLY A 17 -10.76 -9.69 3.47
N GLU A 18 -11.99 -10.13 3.21
CA GLU A 18 -12.94 -9.46 2.33
C GLU A 18 -13.50 -8.21 3.02
N GLY A 19 -13.22 -7.06 2.43
CA GLY A 19 -13.81 -5.79 2.78
C GLY A 19 -13.21 -4.74 1.86
N GLU A 20 -13.93 -4.44 0.78
CA GLU A 20 -13.55 -3.66 -0.42
C GLU A 20 -12.91 -4.50 -1.53
N GLU A 21 -13.46 -4.36 -2.74
CA GLU A 21 -12.98 -4.95 -3.99
C GLU A 21 -11.55 -4.46 -4.25
N MET A 22 -10.52 -5.23 -3.89
CA MET A 22 -9.14 -4.77 -4.07
C MET A 22 -8.66 -4.98 -5.50
N VAL A 23 -8.15 -3.92 -6.12
CA VAL A 23 -7.56 -3.98 -7.45
C VAL A 23 -6.04 -4.11 -7.33
N LEU A 24 -5.44 -5.03 -8.09
CA LEU A 24 -3.99 -5.18 -8.12
C LEU A 24 -3.34 -4.05 -8.94
N GLY A 25 -2.22 -3.52 -8.44
CA GLY A 25 -1.40 -2.55 -9.15
C GLY A 25 -0.73 -3.10 -10.41
N GLN A 26 -0.17 -2.21 -11.24
CA GLN A 26 0.64 -2.60 -12.39
C GLN A 26 2.05 -2.97 -11.93
N THR A 27 2.48 -4.21 -12.16
CA THR A 27 3.70 -4.77 -11.58
C THR A 27 4.75 -5.08 -12.64
N THR A 28 6.02 -4.88 -12.28
CA THR A 28 7.20 -5.50 -12.90
C THR A 28 7.96 -6.28 -11.84
N ASP A 29 9.10 -6.88 -12.17
CA ASP A 29 9.86 -7.70 -11.22
C ASP A 29 10.15 -6.94 -9.91
N TYR A 30 10.65 -5.70 -9.96
CA TYR A 30 11.13 -4.97 -8.76
C TYR A 30 10.27 -3.78 -8.33
N HIS A 31 9.21 -3.46 -9.06
CA HIS A 31 8.35 -2.33 -8.74
C HIS A 31 6.89 -2.59 -9.05
N THR A 32 6.01 -1.81 -8.43
CA THR A 32 4.57 -1.83 -8.71
C THR A 32 4.00 -0.45 -8.59
N SER A 33 3.12 -0.08 -9.51
CA SER A 33 2.42 1.19 -9.53
C SER A 33 0.98 1.00 -9.04
N LEU A 34 0.62 1.75 -8.00
CA LEU A 34 -0.74 1.93 -7.51
C LEU A 34 -1.23 3.30 -8.00
N ILE A 35 -1.91 3.32 -9.13
CA ILE A 35 -2.34 4.55 -9.82
C ILE A 35 -3.84 4.72 -9.65
N ALA A 36 -4.38 5.93 -9.64
CA ALA A 36 -5.81 6.14 -9.77
C ALA A 36 -6.32 5.80 -11.20
N LEU A 37 -7.64 5.68 -11.39
CA LEU A 37 -8.22 5.90 -12.72
C LEU A 37 -8.43 7.42 -12.90
N SER A 38 -8.62 7.86 -14.14
CA SER A 38 -8.99 9.26 -14.40
C SER A 38 -10.24 9.65 -13.60
N GLY A 39 -10.22 10.82 -12.96
CA GLY A 39 -11.31 11.30 -12.10
C GLY A 39 -11.27 10.84 -10.64
N HIS A 40 -10.30 10.01 -10.24
CA HIS A 40 -10.12 9.60 -8.85
C HIS A 40 -8.84 10.20 -8.27
N ASP A 41 -8.95 10.78 -7.07
CA ASP A 41 -7.83 11.43 -6.40
C ASP A 41 -7.24 10.49 -5.31
N PHE A 42 -5.91 10.37 -5.29
CA PHE A 42 -5.22 9.62 -4.23
C PHE A 42 -5.23 10.42 -2.93
N TYR A 43 -5.73 9.81 -1.86
CA TYR A 43 -5.93 10.51 -0.57
C TYR A 43 -5.33 9.77 0.62
N GLY A 44 -4.81 8.55 0.44
CA GLY A 44 -4.30 7.81 1.58
C GLY A 44 -3.57 6.53 1.23
N LEU A 45 -2.83 6.04 2.22
CA LEU A 45 -2.24 4.72 2.15
C LEU A 45 -2.20 4.03 3.51
N GLN A 46 -2.13 2.70 3.45
CA GLN A 46 -1.90 1.83 4.59
C GLN A 46 -0.74 0.87 4.25
N ILE A 47 0.15 0.64 5.22
CA ILE A 47 1.31 -0.23 5.07
C ILE A 47 1.26 -1.31 6.14
N ALA A 48 1.09 -2.56 5.73
CA ALA A 48 1.10 -3.70 6.64
C ALA A 48 2.51 -4.29 6.76
N VAL A 49 2.88 -4.64 7.99
CA VAL A 49 4.19 -5.21 8.32
C VAL A 49 4.04 -6.68 8.68
N ARG A 50 4.96 -7.52 8.18
CA ARG A 50 5.08 -8.90 8.61
C ARG A 50 6.53 -9.24 8.88
N ARG A 51 6.81 -9.86 10.05
CA ARG A 51 8.18 -10.17 10.49
C ARG A 51 9.11 -8.95 10.37
N HIS A 52 8.63 -7.78 10.79
CA HIS A 52 9.36 -6.49 10.73
C HIS A 52 9.73 -6.04 9.29
N ARG A 53 8.98 -6.48 8.28
CA ARG A 53 9.12 -6.04 6.89
C ARG A 53 7.81 -5.42 6.40
N PRO A 54 7.82 -4.15 5.95
CA PRO A 54 6.73 -3.59 5.16
C PRO A 54 6.51 -4.46 3.92
N CYS A 55 5.36 -5.10 3.84
CA CYS A 55 5.15 -6.22 2.92
C CYS A 55 3.81 -6.19 2.18
N GLN A 56 2.93 -5.24 2.54
CA GLN A 56 1.80 -4.88 1.72
C GLN A 56 1.58 -3.37 1.82
N VAL A 57 1.26 -2.75 0.70
CA VAL A 57 0.79 -1.37 0.63
C VAL A 57 -0.61 -1.39 0.03
N ARG A 58 -1.54 -0.68 0.66
CA ARG A 58 -2.86 -0.35 0.13
C ARG A 58 -2.90 1.16 -0.12
N ALA A 59 -3.26 1.57 -1.32
CA ALA A 59 -3.49 2.95 -1.69
C ALA A 59 -5.00 3.17 -1.82
N PHE A 60 -5.48 4.30 -1.31
CA PHE A 60 -6.88 4.68 -1.29
C PHE A 60 -7.13 5.86 -2.23
N PHE A 61 -8.25 5.79 -2.94
CA PHE A 61 -8.64 6.74 -3.98
C PHE A 61 -10.10 7.13 -3.79
N HIS A 62 -10.44 8.42 -3.96
CA HIS A 62 -11.83 8.85 -3.87
C HIS A 62 -12.67 8.16 -4.94
N ASP A 63 -13.85 7.68 -4.57
CA ASP A 63 -14.83 6.99 -5.44
C ASP A 63 -14.29 5.78 -6.21
N ALA A 64 -13.16 5.20 -5.77
CA ALA A 64 -12.58 4.01 -6.37
C ALA A 64 -12.19 2.98 -5.31
N PRO A 65 -12.25 1.68 -5.65
CA PRO A 65 -11.78 0.65 -4.74
C PRO A 65 -10.28 0.78 -4.45
N PRO A 66 -9.82 0.39 -3.24
CA PRO A 66 -8.42 0.49 -2.87
C PRO A 66 -7.57 -0.41 -3.75
N ARG A 67 -6.35 0.06 -4.05
CA ARG A 67 -5.38 -0.73 -4.80
C ARG A 67 -4.32 -1.29 -3.89
N ALA A 68 -3.99 -2.55 -4.07
CA ALA A 68 -3.08 -3.25 -3.17
C ALA A 68 -1.88 -3.85 -3.91
N ALA A 69 -0.80 -3.94 -3.15
CA ALA A 69 0.49 -4.38 -3.59
C ALA A 69 1.06 -5.24 -2.46
N GLN A 70 1.06 -6.57 -2.61
CA GLN A 70 1.48 -7.53 -1.56
C GLN A 70 2.71 -8.32 -1.99
N TYR A 71 3.70 -8.41 -1.10
CA TYR A 71 5.00 -9.01 -1.37
C TYR A 71 5.52 -9.90 -0.23
N CYS A 72 4.70 -10.13 0.80
CA CYS A 72 4.92 -11.24 1.71
C CYS A 72 4.34 -12.54 1.14
N PHE A 73 5.03 -13.64 1.42
CA PHE A 73 4.49 -14.98 1.19
C PHE A 73 3.29 -15.26 2.10
N GLY A 74 2.17 -15.71 1.55
CA GLY A 74 0.93 -15.97 2.28
C GLY A 74 0.08 -14.73 2.50
N ARG A 75 -1.18 -14.92 2.93
CA ARG A 75 -2.16 -13.83 3.03
C ARG A 75 -1.83 -12.84 4.16
N VAL A 76 -2.05 -11.55 3.91
CA VAL A 76 -2.16 -10.54 4.97
C VAL A 76 -3.48 -10.78 5.70
N THR A 77 -3.42 -10.91 7.03
CA THR A 77 -4.59 -11.18 7.87
C THR A 77 -5.13 -9.89 8.49
N GLN A 78 -6.35 -9.93 9.03
CA GLN A 78 -6.94 -8.79 9.72
C GLN A 78 -6.03 -8.19 10.80
N ARG A 79 -5.32 -9.04 11.56
CA ARG A 79 -4.35 -8.59 12.56
C ARG A 79 -3.27 -7.67 11.96
N HIS A 80 -2.70 -8.06 10.81
CA HIS A 80 -1.68 -7.26 10.13
C HIS A 80 -2.24 -5.93 9.62
N VAL A 81 -3.53 -5.90 9.23
CA VAL A 81 -4.23 -4.68 8.81
C VAL A 81 -4.49 -3.75 9.99
N THR A 82 -4.91 -4.29 11.15
CA THR A 82 -5.13 -3.51 12.37
C THR A 82 -3.83 -2.93 12.93
N GLU A 83 -2.73 -3.66 12.81
CA GLU A 83 -1.39 -3.21 13.22
C GLU A 83 -0.68 -2.38 12.13
N ALA A 84 -1.33 -2.13 10.98
CA ALA A 84 -0.73 -1.41 9.87
C ALA A 84 -0.59 0.09 10.18
N GLY A 85 0.47 0.69 9.66
CA GLY A 85 0.59 2.15 9.64
C GLY A 85 -0.34 2.73 8.58
N SER A 86 -1.22 3.67 8.95
CA SER A 86 -2.15 4.34 8.04
C SER A 86 -1.96 5.84 8.06
N GLY A 87 -2.00 6.46 6.88
CA GLY A 87 -2.07 7.90 6.69
C GLY A 87 -3.14 8.14 5.64
N ILE A 88 -4.32 8.52 6.10
CA ILE A 88 -5.52 8.72 5.27
C ILE A 88 -6.00 10.13 5.54
N LEU A 89 -6.16 10.91 4.47
CA LEU A 89 -6.66 12.27 4.51
C LEU A 89 -8.19 12.31 4.56
N ASP A 90 -8.74 13.48 4.87
CA ASP A 90 -10.17 13.71 4.85
C ASP A 90 -10.72 13.78 3.41
N ALA A 91 -12.04 13.65 3.27
CA ALA A 91 -12.68 13.68 1.97
C ALA A 91 -12.46 15.02 1.24
N GLY A 92 -11.96 14.97 0.01
CA GLY A 92 -11.73 16.14 -0.83
C GLY A 92 -10.34 16.77 -0.69
N GLU A 93 -9.50 16.25 0.22
CA GLU A 93 -8.10 16.67 0.29
C GLU A 93 -7.27 16.03 -0.82
N ARG A 94 -6.42 16.84 -1.45
CA ARG A 94 -5.52 16.38 -2.51
C ARG A 94 -4.08 16.35 -2.02
N VAL A 95 -3.41 15.23 -2.28
CA VAL A 95 -1.99 15.07 -1.99
C VAL A 95 -1.17 15.78 -3.09
N ASN A 96 -0.19 16.60 -2.70
CA ASN A 96 0.75 17.25 -3.61
C ASN A 96 2.22 16.92 -3.32
N GLY A 97 2.47 16.13 -2.27
CA GLY A 97 3.81 15.70 -1.90
C GLY A 97 3.78 14.41 -1.10
N VAL A 98 4.81 13.60 -1.28
CA VAL A 98 5.02 12.37 -0.52
C VAL A 98 6.43 12.36 0.02
N ALA A 99 6.58 12.02 1.29
CA ALA A 99 7.88 11.80 1.88
C ALA A 99 7.98 10.44 2.53
N ALA A 100 9.18 9.87 2.53
CA ALA A 100 9.47 8.63 3.22
C ALA A 100 10.68 8.80 4.14
N CYS A 101 10.62 8.18 5.31
CA CYS A 101 11.79 7.94 6.16
C CYS A 101 12.18 6.46 6.08
N PHE A 102 13.42 6.15 6.43
CA PHE A 102 13.94 4.80 6.41
C PHE A 102 14.35 4.33 7.80
N THR A 103 14.21 3.01 8.01
CA THR A 103 14.70 2.28 9.20
C THR A 103 16.19 1.97 9.05
N ALA A 104 16.83 1.48 10.13
CA ALA A 104 18.24 1.06 10.10
C ALA A 104 18.54 -0.10 9.12
N ALA A 105 17.52 -0.78 8.60
CA ALA A 105 17.67 -1.85 7.61
C ALA A 105 17.37 -1.37 6.17
N ASP A 106 17.41 -0.05 5.93
CA ASP A 106 17.11 0.59 4.64
C ASP A 106 15.73 0.25 4.06
N ARG A 107 14.76 0.06 4.95
CA ARG A 107 13.35 -0.16 4.61
C ARG A 107 12.53 1.07 4.93
N VAL A 108 11.44 1.28 4.21
CA VAL A 108 10.48 2.36 4.52
C VAL A 108 9.96 2.17 5.95
N GLY A 109 10.24 3.15 6.82
CA GLY A 109 9.81 3.16 8.23
C GLY A 109 8.52 3.95 8.44
N ALA A 110 8.32 5.00 7.65
CA ALA A 110 7.09 5.76 7.63
C ALA A 110 6.96 6.50 6.29
N VAL A 111 5.72 6.76 5.90
CA VAL A 111 5.38 7.58 4.75
C VAL A 111 4.49 8.72 5.22
N ARG A 112 4.79 9.93 4.75
CA ARG A 112 4.03 11.14 5.03
C ARG A 112 3.44 11.67 3.73
N LEU A 113 2.16 11.99 3.77
CA LEU A 113 1.41 12.60 2.67
C LEU A 113 1.20 14.07 3.01
N TYR A 114 1.47 14.96 2.07
CA TYR A 114 1.28 16.40 2.22
C TYR A 114 0.14 16.88 1.35
N THR A 115 -0.67 17.79 1.89
CA THR A 115 -1.73 18.48 1.17
C THR A 115 -1.25 19.86 0.70
N PHE A 116 -2.05 20.49 -0.16
CA PHE A 116 -1.80 21.88 -0.61
C PHE A 116 -1.86 22.92 0.52
N SER A 117 -2.57 22.64 1.62
CA SER A 117 -2.59 23.52 2.81
C SER A 117 -1.36 23.36 3.70
N GLY A 118 -0.49 22.40 3.42
CA GLY A 118 0.69 22.07 4.23
C GLY A 118 0.40 21.11 5.38
N GLU A 119 -0.85 20.65 5.51
CA GLU A 119 -1.21 19.57 6.43
C GLU A 119 -0.59 18.25 5.98
N ALA A 120 -0.34 17.37 6.95
CA ALA A 120 0.30 16.10 6.65
C ALA A 120 -0.16 14.96 7.56
N VAL A 121 -0.47 13.82 6.94
CA VAL A 121 -0.75 12.55 7.63
C VAL A 121 0.40 11.58 7.45
N THR A 122 0.68 10.76 8.46
CA THR A 122 1.84 9.85 8.46
C THR A 122 1.43 8.41 8.72
N ALA A 123 1.66 7.53 7.74
CA ALA A 123 1.61 6.08 7.89
C ALA A 123 2.95 5.56 8.47
N ARG A 124 3.01 5.29 9.78
CA ARG A 124 4.22 4.80 10.46
C ARG A 124 4.19 3.28 10.66
N VAL A 125 5.25 2.59 10.25
CA VAL A 125 5.42 1.13 10.33
C VAL A 125 6.72 0.66 10.98
N GLY A 126 7.61 1.59 11.30
CA GLY A 126 8.86 1.33 11.98
C GLY A 126 9.51 2.63 12.49
N ASN A 127 10.62 2.46 13.19
CA ASN A 127 11.38 3.59 13.72
C ASN A 127 12.23 4.21 12.60
N CYS A 128 11.93 5.45 12.26
CA CYS A 128 12.74 6.25 11.35
C CYS A 128 14.11 6.52 11.99
N VAL A 129 15.19 6.24 11.25
CA VAL A 129 16.55 6.68 11.60
C VAL A 129 17.07 7.74 10.63
N THR A 130 16.41 7.93 9.50
CA THR A 130 16.67 9.02 8.56
C THR A 130 15.61 10.12 8.71
N GLU A 131 15.96 11.32 8.26
CA GLU A 131 14.96 12.35 7.97
C GLU A 131 14.01 11.91 6.84
N PHE A 132 12.87 12.60 6.76
CA PHE A 132 11.92 12.41 5.66
C PHE A 132 12.50 12.99 4.37
N ARG A 133 12.62 12.15 3.35
CA ARG A 133 12.96 12.58 2.00
C ARG A 133 11.68 12.86 1.24
N THR A 134 11.42 14.13 0.96
CA THR A 134 10.18 14.59 0.33
C THR A 134 10.35 14.74 -1.18
N VAL A 135 9.36 14.25 -1.93
CA VAL A 135 9.19 14.51 -3.35
C VAL A 135 7.88 15.27 -3.51
N TRP A 136 7.97 16.49 -4.03
CA TRP A 136 6.84 17.34 -4.36
C TRP A 136 6.43 17.14 -5.82
N CYS A 137 5.14 17.15 -6.08
CA CYS A 137 4.66 17.34 -7.45
C CYS A 137 4.95 18.77 -7.92
N GLU A 138 4.94 18.98 -9.24
CA GLU A 138 5.03 20.31 -9.81
C GLU A 138 3.89 21.21 -9.32
N ARG A 139 4.07 22.54 -9.43
CA ARG A 139 3.07 23.48 -8.95
C ARG A 139 1.74 23.26 -9.71
N GLY A 140 0.68 23.00 -8.96
CA GLY A 140 -0.64 22.71 -9.53
C GLY A 140 -0.85 21.25 -9.94
N TRP A 141 0.10 20.36 -9.67
CA TRP A 141 -0.06 18.93 -9.90
C TRP A 141 -0.43 18.21 -8.61
N THR A 142 -1.21 17.14 -8.73
CA THR A 142 -1.58 16.27 -7.62
C THR A 142 -0.98 14.89 -7.79
N VAL A 143 -0.73 14.22 -6.67
CA VAL A 143 -0.36 12.81 -6.66
C VAL A 143 -1.59 12.02 -7.07
N GLN A 144 -1.49 11.27 -8.16
CA GLN A 144 -2.52 10.33 -8.59
C GLN A 144 -2.20 8.89 -8.20
N GLY A 145 -1.04 8.63 -7.62
CA GLY A 145 -0.66 7.29 -7.21
C GLY A 145 0.77 7.20 -6.73
N LEU A 146 1.22 5.97 -6.51
CA LEU A 146 2.54 5.65 -6.00
C LEU A 146 3.20 4.60 -6.87
N GLN A 147 4.44 4.84 -7.28
CA GLN A 147 5.33 3.77 -7.70
C GLN A 147 6.11 3.28 -6.48
N LEU A 148 6.04 1.98 -6.21
CA LEU A 148 6.65 1.31 -5.07
C LEU A 148 7.88 0.52 -5.54
N TYR A 149 8.96 0.53 -4.75
CA TYR A 149 10.20 -0.19 -5.05
C TYR A 149 10.53 -1.23 -3.98
N PHE A 150 10.99 -2.40 -4.41
CA PHE A 150 11.27 -3.55 -3.55
C PHE A 150 12.72 -3.99 -3.62
N ASP A 151 13.22 -4.59 -2.53
CA ASP A 151 14.60 -5.11 -2.45
C ASP A 151 14.86 -6.34 -3.33
N ARG A 152 13.80 -6.99 -3.82
CA ARG A 152 13.85 -8.22 -4.62
C ARG A 152 12.56 -8.39 -5.44
N PRO A 153 12.51 -9.36 -6.36
CA PRO A 153 11.34 -9.57 -7.17
C PRO A 153 10.06 -9.87 -6.37
N ALA A 154 8.92 -9.41 -6.90
CA ALA A 154 7.59 -9.75 -6.40
C ALA A 154 7.24 -11.22 -6.73
N GLY A 155 7.85 -12.17 -6.02
CA GLY A 155 7.63 -13.60 -6.23
C GLY A 155 8.77 -14.45 -5.68
N GLY A 156 8.44 -15.57 -5.02
CA GLY A 156 9.42 -16.51 -4.45
C GLY A 156 9.14 -16.90 -2.99
N LEU A 157 10.00 -17.73 -2.41
CA LEU A 157 9.88 -18.23 -1.03
C LEU A 157 10.34 -17.22 0.05
N SER A 158 10.89 -16.07 -0.37
CA SER A 158 11.42 -15.05 0.54
C SER A 158 10.53 -13.80 0.57
N HIS A 159 10.45 -13.14 1.72
CA HIS A 159 9.65 -11.91 1.89
C HIS A 159 10.42 -10.71 1.31
N ALA A 160 9.90 -10.12 0.24
CA ALA A 160 10.36 -8.81 -0.21
C ALA A 160 9.95 -7.71 0.78
N SER A 161 10.66 -6.59 0.73
CA SER A 161 10.36 -5.42 1.55
C SER A 161 10.28 -4.17 0.70
N LEU A 162 9.37 -3.27 1.09
CA LEU A 162 9.35 -1.91 0.54
C LEU A 162 10.60 -1.15 0.98
N VAL A 163 11.39 -0.70 -0.01
CA VAL A 163 12.64 0.06 0.19
C VAL A 163 12.61 1.45 -0.42
N GLY A 164 11.54 1.79 -1.14
CA GLY A 164 11.35 3.13 -1.66
C GLY A 164 9.97 3.32 -2.25
N MET A 165 9.67 4.57 -2.54
CA MET A 165 8.49 4.94 -3.31
C MET A 165 8.70 6.29 -4.00
N ARG A 166 7.91 6.53 -5.04
CA ARG A 166 7.86 7.79 -5.77
C ARG A 166 6.39 8.16 -6.04
N PRO A 167 5.98 9.41 -5.78
CA PRO A 167 4.66 9.87 -6.21
C PRO A 167 4.56 9.86 -7.74
N LEU A 168 3.38 9.48 -8.25
CA LEU A 168 3.03 9.62 -9.66
C LEU A 168 2.12 10.84 -9.76
N CYS A 169 2.69 11.95 -10.23
CA CYS A 169 1.99 13.23 -10.30
C CYS A 169 1.32 13.40 -11.65
N VAL A 170 0.17 14.06 -11.65
CA VAL A 170 -0.53 14.51 -12.86
C VAL A 170 -0.95 15.96 -12.70
N ASP A 171 -1.11 16.65 -13.83
CA ASP A 171 -1.72 17.97 -13.86
C ASP A 171 -3.15 17.88 -13.34
N SER A 172 -3.52 18.77 -12.41
CA SER A 172 -4.83 18.76 -11.76
C SER A 172 -5.87 19.67 -12.45
N ALA A 173 -5.55 20.12 -13.67
CA ALA A 173 -6.36 20.97 -14.53
C ALA A 173 -7.73 20.36 -14.90
#